data_AF-A0A9Q1RNI7-F1
#
_entry.id   AF-A0A9Q1RNI7-F1
#
_cell.length_a   1.000
_cell.length_b   1.000
_cell.length_c   1.000
_cell.angle_alpha   90.00
_cell.angle_beta   90.00
_cell.angle_gamma   90.00
#
_symmetry.space_group_name_H-M   'P 1'
#
loop_
_entity.id
_entity.type
_entity.pdbx_description
1 polymer ?
#
loop_
_entity_poly.entity_id
_entity_poly.type
_entity_poly.pdbx_seq_one_letter_code
_entity_poly.pdbx_strand_id
1 'polypeptide(L)'
;MLLRPMATLDNILRHTTVFLSETLLQSDLHHRLFSVFSQSADQTPLNLAVETIENAASTTSNSFSLRLAEKILLSFSENTFSSFLLSLVYTLQRRPVDAALSLLDVFHTDPSIARLEIAPLVFQDLFLIPILQWYNHKRSRIISCSISLNSGYRGDDDESVQAISAATKSLSAMSGEQASELKDLEREYEEILDENCRVLLDISRRFCEPKVGTESEAGNEDMNKRMALLNTRQRKYLNEKQPILGESSCHPDPLMEDYDNMQSSGKNTPPKVLYVP
;
A
#
# COMPACT_ATOMS: atom_id res chain seq x y z
N MET A 1 -0.36 -24.12 0.41
CA MET A 1 0.30 -23.13 1.30
C MET A 1 -0.66 -21.95 1.45
N LEU A 2 -1.40 -21.90 2.56
CA LEU A 2 -2.39 -20.86 2.85
C LEU A 2 -1.64 -19.59 3.25
N LEU A 3 -1.92 -18.47 2.57
CA LEU A 3 -1.36 -17.17 2.92
C LEU A 3 -1.82 -16.81 4.34
N ARG A 4 -0.84 -16.48 5.17
CA ARG A 4 -0.93 -16.06 6.58
C ARG A 4 -2.06 -15.03 6.76
N PRO A 5 -2.78 -15.00 7.90
CA PRO A 5 -3.68 -13.88 8.20
C PRO A 5 -2.82 -12.61 8.22
N MET A 6 -3.08 -11.70 7.29
CA MET A 6 -2.46 -10.38 7.27
C MET A 6 -3.04 -9.59 8.45
N ALA A 7 -2.15 -9.14 9.34
CA ALA A 7 -2.44 -8.55 10.65
C ALA A 7 -3.10 -9.50 11.68
N THR A 8 -2.33 -9.90 12.70
CA THR A 8 -2.89 -10.48 13.92
C THR A 8 -3.49 -9.37 14.79
N LEU A 9 -4.46 -9.70 15.64
CA LEU A 9 -5.00 -8.77 16.64
C LEU A 9 -3.89 -8.05 17.40
N ASP A 10 -2.85 -8.77 17.82
CA ASP A 10 -1.69 -8.20 18.52
C ASP A 10 -0.94 -7.16 17.69
N ASN A 11 -0.78 -7.39 16.38
CA ASN A 11 -0.14 -6.42 15.50
C ASN A 11 -1.02 -5.17 15.34
N ILE A 12 -2.32 -5.35 15.11
CA ILE A 12 -3.26 -4.24 14.99
C ILE A 12 -3.19 -3.38 16.25
N LEU A 13 -3.40 -3.98 17.42
CA LEU A 13 -3.37 -3.28 18.70
C LEU A 13 -2.02 -2.60 18.94
N ARG A 14 -0.91 -3.25 18.60
CA ARG A 14 0.43 -2.67 18.75
C ARG A 14 0.61 -1.43 17.88
N HIS A 15 0.35 -1.52 16.58
CA HIS A 15 0.58 -0.41 15.65
C HIS A 15 -0.38 0.75 15.92
N THR A 16 -1.66 0.49 16.22
CA THR A 16 -2.62 1.54 16.57
C THR A 16 -2.29 2.18 17.91
N THR A 17 -1.92 1.41 18.94
CA THR A 17 -1.57 1.97 20.26
C THR A 17 -0.34 2.86 20.19
N VAL A 18 0.69 2.45 19.46
CA VAL A 18 1.91 3.28 19.26
C VAL A 18 1.54 4.60 18.59
N PHE A 19 0.82 4.54 17.46
CA PHE A 19 0.40 5.72 16.73
C PHE A 19 -0.45 6.68 17.58
N LEU A 20 -1.46 6.18 18.29
CA LEU A 20 -2.36 7.00 19.11
C LEU A 20 -1.62 7.61 20.31
N SER A 21 -0.69 6.88 20.91
CA SER A 21 0.13 7.39 22.01
C SER A 21 1.07 8.50 21.53
N GLU A 22 1.71 8.33 20.38
CA GLU A 22 2.55 9.36 19.76
C GLU A 22 1.74 10.60 19.40
N THR A 23 0.52 10.40 18.87
CA THR A 23 -0.41 11.48 18.53
C THR A 23 -0.78 12.32 19.74
N LEU A 24 -1.04 11.70 20.89
CA LEU A 24 -1.33 12.41 22.14
C LEU A 24 -0.10 13.14 22.72
N LEU A 25 1.11 12.69 22.40
CA LEU A 25 2.36 13.27 22.89
C LEU A 25 2.88 14.41 21.99
N GLN A 26 2.54 14.40 20.70
CA GLN A 26 3.03 15.36 19.70
C GLN A 26 1.98 16.43 19.38
N SER A 27 2.11 17.61 19.98
CA SER A 27 1.22 18.76 19.74
C SER A 27 1.13 19.17 18.27
N ASP A 28 2.22 19.08 17.52
CA ASP A 28 2.26 19.50 16.12
C ASP A 28 1.44 18.57 15.22
N LEU A 29 1.51 17.26 15.48
CA LEU A 29 0.72 16.25 14.76
C LEU A 29 -0.76 16.40 15.12
N HIS A 30 -1.06 16.69 16.38
CA HIS A 30 -2.40 17.00 16.87
C HIS A 30 -3.02 18.19 16.10
N HIS A 31 -2.35 19.34 16.06
CA HIS A 31 -2.83 20.54 15.35
C HIS A 31 -2.96 20.34 13.84
N ARG A 32 -2.02 19.62 13.21
CA ARG A 32 -2.13 19.28 11.79
C ARG A 32 -3.38 18.45 11.51
N LEU A 33 -3.60 17.38 12.27
CA LEU A 33 -4.76 16.51 12.06
C LEU A 33 -6.06 17.26 12.31
N PHE A 34 -6.13 18.12 13.34
CA PHE A 34 -7.29 19.00 13.51
C PHE A 34 -7.53 19.91 12.31
N SER A 35 -6.49 20.55 11.79
CA SER A 35 -6.61 21.40 10.61
C SER A 35 -7.08 20.63 9.37
N VAL A 36 -6.71 19.35 9.25
CA VAL A 36 -7.18 18.47 8.16
C VAL A 36 -8.70 18.25 8.28
N PHE A 37 -9.21 18.07 9.49
CA PHE A 37 -10.64 17.80 9.72
C PHE A 37 -11.52 19.06 9.83
N SER A 38 -10.99 20.20 10.26
CA SER A 38 -11.75 21.45 10.45
C SER A 38 -12.24 22.13 9.16
N GLN A 39 -11.92 21.58 7.98
CA GLN A 39 -12.38 22.11 6.69
C GLN A 39 -13.87 21.85 6.42
N SER A 40 -14.53 20.97 7.18
CA SER A 40 -15.98 20.70 7.08
C SER A 40 -16.79 21.51 8.11
N ALA A 41 -17.92 22.09 7.69
CA ALA A 41 -18.73 23.07 8.45
C ALA A 41 -19.29 22.59 9.82
N ASP A 42 -19.58 23.59 10.67
CA ASP A 42 -20.20 23.60 12.02
C ASP A 42 -19.83 22.44 12.97
N GLN A 43 -18.62 22.51 13.52
CA GLN A 43 -18.03 21.52 14.43
C GLN A 43 -18.11 21.91 15.91
N THR A 44 -19.00 22.82 16.31
CA THR A 44 -19.09 23.33 17.68
C THR A 44 -19.12 22.26 18.78
N PRO A 45 -19.91 21.17 18.70
CA PRO A 45 -19.85 20.09 19.69
C PRO A 45 -18.58 19.23 19.61
N LEU A 46 -17.98 19.10 18.42
CA LEU A 46 -16.71 18.38 18.26
C LEU A 46 -15.55 19.18 18.87
N ASN A 47 -15.55 20.51 18.74
CA ASN A 47 -14.56 21.39 19.36
C ASN A 47 -14.54 21.25 20.89
N LEU A 48 -15.70 21.03 21.53
CA LEU A 48 -15.75 20.74 22.97
C LEU A 48 -15.08 19.40 23.32
N ALA A 49 -15.25 18.39 22.46
CA ALA A 49 -14.55 17.12 22.62
C ALA A 49 -13.03 17.28 22.42
N VAL A 50 -12.61 18.11 21.46
CA VAL A 50 -11.19 18.48 21.25
C VAL A 50 -10.59 19.11 22.50
N GLU A 51 -11.21 20.16 23.03
CA GLU A 51 -10.74 20.84 24.23
C GLU A 51 -10.67 19.87 25.43
N THR A 52 -11.64 18.95 25.53
CA THR A 52 -11.64 17.91 26.57
C THR A 52 -10.46 16.96 26.43
N ILE A 53 -10.12 16.55 25.20
CA ILE A 53 -8.97 15.69 24.90
C ILE A 53 -7.65 16.40 25.21
N GLU A 54 -7.49 17.66 24.79
CA GLU A 54 -6.29 18.47 25.05
C GLU A 54 -6.02 18.64 26.55
N ASN A 55 -7.08 18.95 27.31
CA ASN A 55 -7.00 19.06 28.76
C ASN A 55 -6.66 17.72 29.43
N ALA A 56 -7.23 16.62 28.95
CA ALA A 56 -7.00 15.28 29.50
C ALA A 56 -5.62 14.71 29.12
N ALA A 57 -5.04 15.11 27.98
CA ALA A 57 -3.68 14.76 27.61
C ALA A 57 -2.62 15.50 28.47
N SER A 58 -2.94 16.73 28.87
CA SER A 58 -2.03 17.59 29.64
C SER A 58 -2.11 17.44 31.17
N THR A 59 -3.18 16.82 31.69
CA THR A 59 -3.45 16.74 33.14
C THR A 59 -3.83 15.32 33.58
N THR A 60 -3.71 15.03 34.88
CA THR A 60 -4.11 13.74 35.45
C THR A 60 -5.64 13.54 35.43
N SER A 61 -6.16 13.07 34.30
CA SER A 61 -7.42 12.32 34.10
C SER A 61 -8.69 12.84 34.82
N ASN A 62 -9.51 13.64 34.11
CA ASN A 62 -10.93 13.84 34.43
C ASN A 62 -11.81 12.83 33.65
N SER A 63 -11.96 11.62 34.20
CA SER A 63 -12.69 10.51 33.56
C SER A 63 -14.15 10.85 33.20
N PHE A 64 -14.80 11.73 33.97
CA PHE A 64 -16.16 12.18 33.71
C PHE A 64 -16.27 13.01 32.42
N SER A 65 -15.35 13.95 32.20
CA SER A 65 -15.31 14.77 30.98
C SER A 65 -15.06 13.91 29.75
N LEU A 66 -14.16 12.92 29.84
CA LEU A 66 -13.91 11.97 28.76
C LEU A 66 -15.14 11.14 28.40
N ARG A 67 -15.97 10.74 29.38
CA ARG A 67 -17.25 10.04 29.12
C ARG A 67 -18.29 10.95 28.47
N LEU A 68 -18.29 12.25 28.78
CA LEU A 68 -19.16 13.20 28.12
C LEU A 68 -18.73 13.41 26.67
N ALA A 69 -17.43 13.60 26.43
CA ALA A 69 -16.85 13.69 25.09
C ALA A 69 -17.17 12.44 24.26
N GLU A 70 -16.99 11.24 24.84
CA GLU A 70 -17.39 9.96 24.21
C GLU A 70 -18.85 9.98 23.74
N LYS A 71 -19.80 10.40 24.59
CA LYS A 71 -21.22 10.47 24.21
C LYS A 71 -21.50 11.46 23.09
N ILE A 72 -20.83 12.61 23.09
CA ILE A 72 -20.95 13.61 22.03
C ILE A 72 -20.46 12.99 20.72
N LEU A 73 -19.25 12.42 20.71
CA LEU A 73 -18.63 11.82 19.52
C LEU A 73 -19.45 10.65 18.96
N LEU A 74 -20.02 9.81 19.82
CA LEU A 74 -20.91 8.72 19.40
C LEU A 74 -22.20 9.21 18.71
N SER A 75 -22.60 10.46 18.95
CA SER A 75 -23.74 11.08 18.25
C SER A 75 -23.40 11.49 16.80
N PHE A 76 -22.11 11.46 16.44
CA PHE A 76 -21.57 11.77 15.12
C PHE A 76 -20.78 10.58 14.54
N SER A 77 -21.29 9.36 14.67
CA SER A 77 -20.56 8.13 14.29
C SER A 77 -20.23 8.02 12.80
N GLU A 78 -20.97 8.69 11.91
CA GLU A 78 -20.67 8.72 10.47
C GLU A 78 -19.55 9.70 10.10
N ASN A 79 -19.08 10.51 11.05
CA ASN A 79 -18.06 11.50 10.80
C ASN A 79 -16.66 10.92 11.07
N THR A 80 -15.78 10.96 10.05
CA THR A 80 -14.39 10.46 10.13
C THR A 80 -13.60 11.13 11.26
N PHE A 81 -13.78 12.45 11.45
CA PHE A 81 -13.13 13.19 12.53
C PHE A 81 -13.63 12.73 13.90
N SER A 82 -14.93 12.49 14.04
CA SER A 82 -15.49 11.95 15.29
C SER A 82 -14.91 10.58 15.64
N SER A 83 -14.80 9.68 14.65
CA SER A 83 -14.18 8.35 14.83
C SER A 83 -12.71 8.47 15.25
N PHE A 84 -11.97 9.37 14.63
CA PHE A 84 -10.60 9.67 15.01
C PHE A 84 -10.52 10.20 16.45
N LEU A 85 -11.35 11.18 16.84
CA LEU A 85 -11.35 11.69 18.22
C LEU A 85 -11.75 10.63 19.23
N LEU A 86 -12.69 9.76 18.87
CA LEU A 86 -13.12 8.67 19.72
C LEU A 86 -11.97 7.69 20.01
N SER A 87 -11.09 7.45 19.03
CA SER A 87 -9.88 6.66 19.22
C SER A 87 -8.93 7.26 20.27
N LEU A 88 -8.80 8.59 20.30
CA LEU A 88 -8.00 9.31 21.30
C LEU A 88 -8.65 9.26 22.69
N VAL A 89 -9.98 9.45 22.76
CA VAL A 89 -10.73 9.32 24.02
C VAL A 89 -10.55 7.91 24.60
N TYR A 90 -10.68 6.85 23.77
CA TYR A 90 -10.48 5.48 24.22
C TYR A 90 -9.04 5.19 24.64
N THR A 91 -8.06 5.80 23.98
CA THR A 91 -6.65 5.70 24.40
C THR A 91 -6.46 6.31 25.79
N LEU A 92 -6.99 7.51 26.05
CA LEU A 92 -6.94 8.17 27.35
C LEU A 92 -7.72 7.41 28.43
N GLN A 93 -8.80 6.72 28.06
CA GLN A 93 -9.57 5.83 28.94
C GLN A 93 -8.93 4.45 29.15
N ARG A 94 -7.77 4.15 28.53
CA ARG A 94 -7.08 2.84 28.57
C ARG A 94 -7.92 1.68 28.01
N ARG A 95 -8.64 1.94 26.93
CA ARG A 95 -9.45 0.96 26.18
C ARG A 95 -8.82 0.71 24.80
N PRO A 96 -7.70 -0.06 24.72
CA PRO A 96 -6.92 -0.18 23.49
C PRO A 96 -7.66 -0.86 22.33
N VAL A 97 -8.57 -1.79 22.64
CA VAL A 97 -9.39 -2.47 21.61
C VAL A 97 -10.38 -1.48 20.98
N ASP A 98 -11.12 -0.76 21.81
CA ASP A 98 -12.07 0.25 21.32
C ASP A 98 -11.33 1.38 20.57
N ALA A 99 -10.17 1.80 21.09
CA ALA A 99 -9.33 2.80 20.43
C ALA A 99 -8.89 2.34 19.03
N ALA A 100 -8.43 1.08 18.92
CA ALA A 100 -8.06 0.50 17.65
C ALA A 100 -9.28 0.44 16.71
N LEU A 101 -10.43 -0.04 17.17
CA LEU A 101 -11.65 -0.11 16.35
C LEU A 101 -12.08 1.26 15.82
N SER A 102 -12.11 2.28 16.68
CA SER A 102 -12.48 3.65 16.24
C SER A 102 -11.47 4.25 15.26
N LEU A 103 -10.17 3.95 15.40
CA LEU A 103 -9.18 4.36 14.40
C LEU A 103 -9.36 3.58 13.09
N LEU A 104 -9.70 2.30 13.15
CA LEU A 104 -9.99 1.48 11.98
C LEU A 104 -11.25 1.99 11.24
N ASP A 105 -12.25 2.54 11.94
CA ASP A 105 -13.42 3.15 11.29
C ASP A 105 -13.06 4.40 10.44
N VAL A 106 -11.97 5.09 10.75
CA VAL A 106 -11.41 6.15 9.90
C VAL A 106 -10.97 5.58 8.55
N PHE A 107 -10.22 4.47 8.56
CA PHE A 107 -9.79 3.77 7.35
C PHE A 107 -10.95 3.17 6.56
N HIS A 108 -12.09 2.93 7.20
CA HIS A 108 -13.28 2.42 6.54
C HIS A 108 -14.07 3.55 5.87
N THR A 109 -14.29 4.64 6.60
CA THR A 109 -15.12 5.78 6.18
C THR A 109 -14.43 6.63 5.11
N ASP A 110 -13.14 6.92 5.30
CA ASP A 110 -12.34 7.66 4.33
C ASP A 110 -10.93 7.05 4.25
N PRO A 111 -10.76 5.99 3.44
CA PRO A 111 -9.47 5.32 3.32
C PRO A 111 -8.37 6.25 2.77
N SER A 112 -8.71 7.18 1.87
CA SER A 112 -7.75 8.09 1.25
C SER A 112 -7.11 9.02 2.29
N ILE A 113 -7.92 9.74 3.08
CA ILE A 113 -7.42 10.63 4.11
C ILE A 113 -6.68 9.86 5.21
N ALA A 114 -7.13 8.65 5.53
CA ALA A 114 -6.48 7.79 6.51
C ALA A 114 -5.07 7.38 6.08
N ARG A 115 -4.89 7.04 4.80
CA ARG A 115 -3.61 6.63 4.21
C ARG A 115 -2.63 7.78 4.04
N LEU A 116 -3.10 8.97 3.66
CA LEU A 116 -2.24 10.08 3.28
C LEU A 116 -1.93 11.01 4.44
N GLU A 117 -2.94 11.32 5.26
CA GLU A 117 -2.84 12.41 6.23
C GLU A 117 -2.81 11.90 7.67
N ILE A 118 -3.66 10.93 8.02
CA ILE A 118 -3.92 10.56 9.41
C ILE A 118 -2.90 9.54 9.93
N ALA A 119 -2.83 8.35 9.33
CA ALA A 119 -2.05 7.25 9.86
C ALA A 119 -1.31 6.47 8.74
N PRO A 120 -0.45 7.14 7.96
CA PRO A 120 0.29 6.53 6.84
C PRO A 120 1.16 5.34 7.27
N LEU A 121 1.76 5.40 8.46
CA LEU A 121 2.61 4.32 8.96
C LEU A 121 1.80 3.10 9.39
N VAL A 122 0.66 3.32 10.07
CA VAL A 122 -0.29 2.24 10.39
C VAL A 122 -0.78 1.58 9.12
N PHE A 123 -1.05 2.37 8.07
CA PHE A 123 -1.43 1.84 6.77
C PHE A 123 -0.35 0.94 6.17
N GLN A 124 0.88 1.44 6.14
CA GLN A 124 2.03 0.72 5.59
C GLN A 124 2.25 -0.62 6.30
N ASP A 125 2.19 -0.62 7.63
CA ASP A 125 2.47 -1.80 8.45
C ASP A 125 1.37 -2.87 8.34
N LEU A 126 0.12 -2.48 8.13
CA LEU A 126 -1.02 -3.38 8.17
C LEU A 126 -1.55 -3.80 6.79
N PHE A 127 -1.48 -2.95 5.75
CA PHE A 127 -2.28 -3.13 4.53
C PHE A 127 -1.47 -3.11 3.21
N LEU A 128 -0.25 -2.59 3.18
CA LEU A 128 0.40 -2.19 1.91
C LEU A 128 1.17 -3.30 1.15
N ILE A 129 1.77 -4.27 1.86
CA ILE A 129 2.81 -5.14 1.29
C ILE A 129 2.38 -5.92 0.01
N PRO A 130 1.22 -6.58 -0.05
CA PRO A 130 0.85 -7.39 -1.23
C PRO A 130 0.45 -6.54 -2.44
N ILE A 131 -0.21 -5.40 -2.23
CA ILE A 131 -0.68 -4.54 -3.32
C ILE A 131 0.52 -3.88 -4.00
N LEU A 132 1.51 -3.45 -3.23
CA LEU A 132 2.71 -2.81 -3.77
C LEU A 132 3.48 -3.73 -4.74
N GLN A 133 3.53 -5.03 -4.47
CA GLN A 133 4.15 -6.00 -5.37
C GLN A 133 3.40 -6.12 -6.71
N TRP A 134 2.07 -6.12 -6.66
CA TRP A 134 1.23 -6.16 -7.86
C TRP A 134 1.41 -4.89 -8.70
N TYR A 135 1.36 -3.72 -8.06
CA TYR A 135 1.52 -2.43 -8.73
C TYR A 135 2.87 -2.35 -9.44
N ASN A 136 3.96 -2.67 -8.73
CA ASN A 136 5.29 -2.66 -9.30
C ASN A 136 5.41 -3.61 -10.49
N HIS A 137 4.81 -4.80 -10.42
CA HIS A 137 4.82 -5.75 -11.53
C HIS A 137 4.08 -5.20 -12.77
N LYS A 138 2.87 -4.66 -12.59
CA LYS A 138 2.09 -4.06 -13.70
C LYS A 138 2.81 -2.86 -14.30
N ARG A 139 3.36 -1.99 -13.47
CA ARG A 139 4.15 -0.83 -13.88
C ARG A 139 5.37 -1.26 -14.69
N SER A 140 6.12 -2.27 -14.23
CA SER A 140 7.26 -2.82 -14.97
C SER A 140 6.86 -3.40 -16.33
N ARG A 141 5.68 -4.03 -16.45
CA ARG A 141 5.17 -4.55 -17.73
C ARG A 141 4.87 -3.43 -18.73
N ILE A 142 4.15 -2.39 -18.33
CA ILE A 142 3.82 -1.25 -19.20
C ILE A 142 5.11 -0.58 -19.72
N ILE A 143 6.10 -0.44 -18.84
CA ILE A 143 7.41 0.14 -19.20
C ILE A 143 8.17 -0.79 -20.17
N SER A 144 8.11 -2.11 -19.97
CA SER A 144 8.87 -3.08 -20.78
C SER A 144 8.26 -3.36 -22.16
N CYS A 145 6.97 -3.09 -22.38
CA CYS A 145 6.31 -3.27 -23.68
C CYS A 145 6.90 -2.42 -24.82
N SER A 146 7.73 -1.41 -24.52
CA SER A 146 8.45 -0.60 -25.52
C SER A 146 9.59 -1.33 -26.24
N ILE A 147 10.18 -2.34 -25.60
CA ILE A 147 11.40 -3.00 -26.11
C ILE A 147 11.08 -4.02 -27.21
N SER A 148 9.87 -4.58 -27.22
CA SER A 148 9.52 -5.71 -28.11
C SER A 148 9.02 -5.31 -29.50
N LEU A 149 8.60 -4.06 -29.74
CA LEU A 149 7.96 -3.64 -30.99
C LEU A 149 8.94 -3.14 -32.07
N ASN A 150 10.23 -2.96 -31.75
CA ASN A 150 11.24 -2.47 -32.70
C ASN A 150 12.13 -3.57 -33.31
N SER A 151 11.83 -4.85 -33.07
CA SER A 151 12.61 -5.99 -33.59
C SER A 151 12.14 -6.49 -34.98
N GLY A 152 11.40 -5.68 -35.75
CA GLY A 152 10.88 -6.06 -37.06
C GLY A 152 11.52 -5.28 -38.21
N TYR A 153 12.45 -5.93 -38.93
CA TYR A 153 13.02 -5.57 -40.25
C TYR A 153 14.10 -4.47 -40.36
N ARG A 154 15.36 -4.92 -40.49
CA ARG A 154 16.40 -4.56 -41.50
C ARG A 154 17.71 -5.14 -40.94
N GLY A 155 18.32 -6.17 -41.52
CA GLY A 155 18.89 -6.18 -42.85
C GLY A 155 20.18 -5.36 -42.84
N ASP A 156 21.34 -6.02 -42.69
CA ASP A 156 22.45 -5.77 -43.63
C ASP A 156 23.64 -4.90 -43.23
N ASP A 157 23.62 -4.11 -42.14
CA ASP A 157 24.71 -3.15 -41.91
C ASP A 157 24.72 -2.48 -40.51
N ASP A 158 25.82 -2.68 -39.78
CA ASP A 158 26.26 -1.96 -38.57
C ASP A 158 25.31 -1.98 -37.34
N GLU A 159 25.01 -3.21 -36.92
CA GLU A 159 24.09 -3.60 -35.84
C GLU A 159 24.41 -3.00 -34.46
N SER A 160 25.68 -2.67 -34.19
CA SER A 160 26.13 -2.23 -32.86
C SER A 160 25.81 -0.76 -32.54
N VAL A 161 25.91 0.14 -33.53
CA VAL A 161 25.70 1.58 -33.35
C VAL A 161 24.21 1.93 -33.42
N GLN A 162 23.45 1.17 -34.23
CA GLN A 162 22.01 1.35 -34.41
C GLN A 162 21.19 0.84 -33.22
N ALA A 163 21.60 -0.28 -32.61
CA ALA A 163 20.99 -0.77 -31.37
C ALA A 163 21.21 0.21 -30.20
N ILE A 164 22.38 0.82 -30.09
CA ILE A 164 22.68 1.84 -29.06
C ILE A 164 21.91 3.14 -29.34
N SER A 165 21.78 3.56 -30.60
CA SER A 165 20.97 4.74 -30.99
C SER A 165 19.47 4.52 -30.76
N ALA A 166 18.94 3.35 -31.08
CA ALA A 166 17.56 2.98 -30.82
C ALA A 166 17.29 2.82 -29.31
N ALA A 167 18.22 2.24 -28.55
CA ALA A 167 18.14 2.16 -27.09
C ALA A 167 18.21 3.54 -26.44
N THR A 168 19.06 4.44 -26.93
CA THR A 168 19.17 5.82 -26.40
C THR A 168 18.02 6.74 -26.82
N LYS A 169 17.42 6.55 -28.00
CA LYS A 169 16.16 7.23 -28.41
C LYS A 169 14.93 6.67 -27.70
N SER A 170 14.88 5.36 -27.47
CA SER A 170 13.77 4.69 -26.78
C SER A 170 13.75 4.94 -25.27
N LEU A 171 14.84 5.49 -24.71
CA LEU A 171 14.92 5.97 -23.33
C LEU A 171 14.32 7.37 -23.13
N SER A 172 14.10 8.16 -24.20
CA SER A 172 13.79 9.59 -24.05
C SER A 172 12.30 9.97 -24.17
N ALA A 173 11.39 9.03 -24.46
CA ALA A 173 9.97 9.34 -24.55
C ALA A 173 9.10 8.13 -24.23
N MET A 174 8.44 8.17 -23.07
CA MET A 174 7.27 7.35 -22.79
C MET A 174 6.21 7.66 -23.86
N SER A 175 5.66 6.63 -24.52
CA SER A 175 4.61 6.85 -25.51
C SER A 175 3.34 7.40 -24.84
N GLY A 176 2.49 8.10 -25.59
CA GLY A 176 1.21 8.59 -25.07
C GLY A 176 0.29 7.46 -24.57
N GLU A 177 0.37 6.28 -25.21
CA GLU A 177 -0.34 5.07 -24.79
C GLU A 177 0.20 4.54 -23.45
N GLN A 178 1.51 4.45 -23.28
CA GLN A 178 2.13 4.06 -22.01
C GLN A 178 1.80 5.05 -20.88
N ALA A 179 1.79 6.35 -21.17
CA ALA A 179 1.41 7.36 -20.20
C ALA A 179 -0.06 7.23 -19.77
N SER A 180 -0.96 6.90 -20.71
CA SER A 180 -2.36 6.60 -20.41
C SER A 180 -2.51 5.34 -19.58
N GLU A 181 -1.85 4.24 -19.95
CA GLU A 181 -1.88 2.98 -19.21
C GLU A 181 -1.33 3.13 -17.79
N LEU A 182 -0.28 3.92 -17.60
CA LEU A 182 0.25 4.21 -16.25
C LEU A 182 -0.74 5.02 -15.41
N LYS A 183 -1.43 5.99 -16.00
CA LYS A 183 -2.47 6.77 -15.32
C LYS A 183 -3.66 5.90 -14.91
N ASP A 184 -4.08 4.98 -15.77
CA ASP A 184 -5.15 4.04 -15.46
C ASP A 184 -4.71 3.04 -14.39
N LEU A 185 -3.45 2.58 -14.42
CA LEU A 185 -2.87 1.74 -13.37
C LEU A 185 -2.80 2.46 -12.02
N GLU A 186 -2.43 3.73 -11.99
CA GLU A 186 -2.42 4.55 -10.76
C GLU A 186 -3.83 4.67 -10.17
N ARG A 187 -4.85 4.88 -11.01
CA ARG A 187 -6.25 4.90 -10.56
C ARG A 187 -6.67 3.55 -10.00
N GLU A 188 -6.41 2.45 -10.72
CA GLU A 188 -6.75 1.09 -10.28
C GLU A 188 -6.03 0.75 -8.95
N TYR A 189 -4.79 1.19 -8.80
CA TYR A 189 -4.03 1.01 -7.57
C TYR A 189 -4.70 1.68 -6.38
N GLU A 190 -5.10 2.96 -6.48
CA GLU A 190 -5.79 3.66 -5.40
C GLU A 190 -7.13 3.00 -5.04
N GLU A 191 -7.91 2.58 -6.05
CA GLU A 191 -9.19 1.86 -5.82
C GLU A 191 -8.98 0.54 -5.07
N ILE A 192 -7.93 -0.21 -5.43
CA ILE A 192 -7.58 -1.47 -4.76
C ILE A 192 -7.09 -1.21 -3.33
N LEU A 193 -6.34 -0.14 -3.08
CA LEU A 193 -5.91 0.23 -1.72
C LEU A 193 -7.13 0.52 -0.84
N ASP A 194 -8.08 1.32 -1.33
CA ASP A 194 -9.27 1.70 -0.59
C ASP A 194 -10.17 0.50 -0.28
N GLU A 195 -10.37 -0.38 -1.27
CA GLU A 195 -11.15 -1.61 -1.06
C GLU A 195 -10.45 -2.57 -0.10
N ASN A 196 -9.12 -2.66 -0.16
CA ASN A 196 -8.36 -3.50 0.76
C ASN A 196 -8.48 -2.99 2.20
N CYS A 197 -8.49 -1.68 2.42
CA CYS A 197 -8.82 -1.11 3.72
C CYS A 197 -10.16 -1.67 4.21
N ARG A 198 -11.25 -1.49 3.46
CA ARG A 198 -12.59 -1.96 3.89
C ARG A 198 -12.62 -3.45 4.25
N VAL A 199 -12.09 -4.30 3.37
CA VAL A 199 -12.11 -5.76 3.60
C VAL A 199 -11.26 -6.18 4.80
N LEU A 200 -10.05 -5.64 4.94
CA LEU A 200 -9.18 -5.98 6.08
C LEU A 200 -9.74 -5.45 7.41
N LEU A 201 -10.45 -4.32 7.40
CA LEU A 201 -11.08 -3.77 8.60
C LEU A 201 -12.26 -4.62 9.05
N ASP A 202 -13.09 -5.07 8.10
CA ASP A 202 -14.21 -5.98 8.41
C ASP A 202 -13.72 -7.30 9.04
N ILE A 203 -12.60 -7.82 8.56
CA ILE A 203 -11.95 -9.00 9.14
C ILE A 203 -11.40 -8.68 10.53
N SER A 204 -10.69 -7.56 10.67
CA SER A 204 -10.09 -7.12 11.92
C SER A 204 -11.14 -6.90 13.01
N ARG A 205 -12.29 -6.33 12.66
CA ARG A 205 -13.41 -6.09 13.58
C ARG A 205 -13.92 -7.40 14.18
N ARG A 206 -14.05 -8.47 13.38
CA ARG A 206 -14.43 -9.80 13.90
C ARG A 206 -13.44 -10.41 14.88
N PHE A 207 -12.17 -10.02 14.81
CA PHE A 207 -11.16 -10.47 15.78
C PHE A 207 -11.18 -9.63 17.06
N CYS A 208 -11.54 -8.35 16.96
CA CYS A 208 -11.61 -7.43 18.09
C CYS A 208 -12.94 -7.50 18.87
N GLU A 209 -14.06 -7.82 18.22
CA GLU A 209 -15.37 -7.89 18.87
C GLU A 209 -15.53 -9.18 19.70
N PRO A 210 -16.03 -9.09 20.95
CA PRO A 210 -16.41 -10.28 21.71
C PRO A 210 -17.59 -10.96 21.00
N LYS A 211 -17.47 -12.27 20.76
CA LYS A 211 -18.55 -13.11 20.20
C LYS A 211 -19.75 -13.15 21.16
N VAL A 212 -20.61 -12.15 21.09
CA VAL A 212 -21.95 -12.22 21.70
C VAL A 212 -22.81 -12.98 20.71
N GLY A 213 -23.12 -14.23 21.07
CA GLY A 213 -23.68 -15.22 20.17
C GLY A 213 -25.01 -14.82 19.55
N THR A 214 -24.97 -14.57 18.23
CA THR A 214 -25.96 -14.98 17.22
C THR A 214 -25.37 -14.68 15.84
N GLU A 215 -24.30 -15.37 15.48
CA GLU A 215 -23.79 -15.36 14.11
C GLU A 215 -24.77 -16.14 13.21
N SER A 216 -25.59 -15.44 12.44
CA SER A 216 -26.34 -16.05 11.34
C SER A 216 -25.35 -16.55 10.28
N GLU A 217 -25.43 -17.82 9.89
CA GLU A 217 -24.57 -18.47 8.88
C GLU A 217 -24.44 -17.65 7.59
N ALA A 218 -25.47 -16.87 7.22
CA ALA A 218 -25.49 -16.03 6.02
C ALA A 218 -24.44 -14.90 6.04
N GLY A 219 -24.17 -14.28 7.21
CA GLY A 219 -23.18 -13.19 7.32
C GLY A 219 -21.74 -13.71 7.30
N ASN A 220 -21.53 -14.94 7.77
CA ASN A 220 -20.23 -15.61 7.69
C ASN A 220 -19.94 -16.09 6.27
N GLU A 221 -20.97 -16.51 5.52
CA GLU A 221 -20.82 -16.96 4.14
C GLU A 221 -20.48 -15.82 3.16
N ASP A 222 -21.13 -14.64 3.25
CA ASP A 222 -20.81 -13.49 2.39
C ASP A 222 -19.36 -12.98 2.60
N MET A 223 -18.93 -12.86 3.85
CA MET A 223 -17.57 -12.46 4.16
C MET A 223 -16.56 -13.53 3.73
N ASN A 224 -16.85 -14.82 3.93
CA ASN A 224 -16.00 -15.89 3.42
C ASN A 224 -15.90 -15.84 1.89
N LYS A 225 -16.98 -15.47 1.19
CA LYS A 225 -16.94 -15.21 -0.27
C LYS A 225 -16.06 -14.00 -0.59
N ARG A 226 -16.16 -12.88 0.12
CA ARG A 226 -15.30 -11.69 -0.08
C ARG A 226 -13.83 -11.96 0.22
N MET A 227 -13.54 -12.68 1.30
CA MET A 227 -12.19 -13.12 1.67
C MET A 227 -11.65 -14.14 0.68
N ALA A 228 -12.46 -15.09 0.23
CA ALA A 228 -12.09 -16.00 -0.83
C ALA A 228 -11.84 -15.25 -2.14
N LEU A 229 -12.62 -14.21 -2.45
CA LEU A 229 -12.46 -13.38 -3.64
C LEU A 229 -11.18 -12.54 -3.56
N LEU A 230 -10.87 -11.96 -2.41
CA LEU A 230 -9.63 -11.21 -2.18
C LEU A 230 -8.41 -12.12 -2.24
N ASN A 231 -8.47 -13.30 -1.62
CA ASN A 231 -7.45 -14.34 -1.73
C ASN A 231 -7.33 -14.90 -3.15
N THR A 232 -8.43 -15.05 -3.88
CA THR A 232 -8.44 -15.54 -5.27
C THR A 232 -7.86 -14.49 -6.20
N ARG A 233 -8.18 -13.21 -6.01
CA ARG A 233 -7.53 -12.09 -6.68
C ARG A 233 -6.03 -12.11 -6.38
N GLN A 234 -5.62 -12.13 -5.11
CA GLN A 234 -4.21 -12.24 -4.70
C GLN A 234 -3.49 -13.45 -5.28
N ARG A 235 -4.11 -14.65 -5.29
CA ARG A 235 -3.54 -15.86 -5.88
C ARG A 235 -3.48 -15.81 -7.40
N LYS A 236 -4.50 -15.25 -8.06
CA LYS A 236 -4.47 -15.02 -9.51
C LYS A 236 -3.29 -14.09 -9.86
N TYR A 237 -3.07 -13.05 -9.06
CA TYR A 237 -1.90 -12.16 -9.19
C TYR A 237 -0.56 -12.87 -8.89
N LEU A 238 -0.55 -13.86 -7.99
CA LEU A 238 0.65 -14.65 -7.69
C LEU A 238 0.93 -15.74 -8.73
N ASN A 239 -0.10 -16.29 -9.37
CA ASN A 239 0.00 -17.38 -10.34
C ASN A 239 0.25 -16.91 -11.77
N GLU A 240 -0.07 -15.65 -12.11
CA GLU A 240 0.42 -14.99 -13.34
C GLU A 240 1.96 -14.80 -13.36
N LYS A 241 2.67 -15.21 -12.29
CA LYS A 241 4.14 -15.12 -12.16
C LYS A 241 4.91 -16.30 -12.77
N GLN A 242 4.27 -17.34 -13.32
CA GLN A 242 5.01 -18.38 -14.04
C GLN A 242 5.08 -18.02 -15.53
N PRO A 243 6.27 -17.78 -16.11
CA PRO A 243 6.38 -17.84 -17.55
C PRO A 243 5.99 -19.26 -17.97
N ILE A 244 5.10 -19.36 -18.93
CA ILE A 244 4.94 -20.59 -19.72
C ILE A 244 6.31 -20.79 -20.37
N LEU A 245 7.16 -21.57 -19.70
CA LEU A 245 8.39 -22.07 -20.26
C LEU A 245 7.96 -23.13 -21.26
N GLY A 246 7.53 -22.65 -22.44
CA GLY A 246 7.25 -23.49 -23.58
C GLY A 246 8.51 -24.29 -23.84
N GLU A 247 8.39 -25.60 -23.71
CA GLU A 247 9.40 -26.59 -24.02
C GLU A 247 9.90 -26.33 -25.45
N SER A 248 11.03 -25.64 -25.58
CA SER A 248 11.74 -25.54 -26.85
C SER A 248 12.50 -26.84 -27.04
N SER A 249 11.80 -27.84 -27.57
CA SER A 249 12.41 -29.07 -28.07
C SER A 249 13.06 -28.79 -29.42
N CYS A 250 14.33 -28.37 -29.41
CA CYS A 250 15.18 -28.46 -30.59
C CYS A 250 16.32 -29.43 -30.29
N HIS A 251 16.17 -30.62 -30.85
CA HIS A 251 17.21 -31.62 -31.05
C HIS A 251 18.54 -30.98 -31.50
N PRO A 252 19.70 -31.40 -30.97
CA PRO A 252 20.95 -31.27 -31.68
C PRO A 252 21.12 -32.51 -32.56
N ASP A 253 21.38 -32.32 -33.84
CA ASP A 253 22.17 -33.30 -34.60
C ASP A 253 23.31 -32.57 -35.32
N PRO A 254 24.49 -33.20 -35.42
CA PRO A 254 25.78 -32.55 -35.61
C PRO A 254 26.20 -32.54 -37.08
N LEU A 255 27.20 -31.72 -37.41
CA LEU A 255 28.28 -31.98 -38.38
C LEU A 255 29.20 -30.72 -38.36
N MET A 256 30.40 -30.86 -37.80
CA MET A 256 31.69 -30.91 -38.52
C MET A 256 31.92 -29.70 -39.42
N GLU A 257 32.85 -28.83 -39.01
CA GLU A 257 34.04 -28.55 -39.82
C GLU A 257 35.13 -27.86 -38.98
N ASP A 258 36.32 -28.44 -39.08
CA ASP A 258 37.60 -27.95 -38.59
C ASP A 258 37.96 -26.61 -39.22
N TYR A 259 38.49 -25.66 -38.43
CA TYR A 259 39.54 -24.77 -38.92
C TYR A 259 40.52 -24.38 -37.82
N ASP A 260 41.78 -24.52 -38.19
CA ASP A 260 43.00 -24.36 -37.41
C ASP A 260 43.23 -22.95 -36.83
N ASN A 261 43.65 -22.96 -35.56
CA ASN A 261 44.88 -22.34 -35.04
C ASN A 261 45.53 -21.20 -35.87
N MET A 262 45.45 -19.97 -35.35
CA MET A 262 46.58 -19.03 -35.39
C MET A 262 46.59 -18.12 -34.15
N GLN A 263 47.70 -18.20 -33.41
CA GLN A 263 48.13 -17.27 -32.38
C GLN A 263 48.23 -15.83 -32.93
N SER A 264 47.78 -14.83 -32.17
CA SER A 264 48.56 -13.58 -32.08
C SER A 264 48.33 -12.84 -30.77
N SER A 265 49.45 -12.58 -30.12
CA SER A 265 49.63 -11.83 -28.88
C SER A 265 49.43 -10.34 -29.13
N GLY A 266 48.67 -9.66 -28.28
CA GLY A 266 48.52 -8.20 -28.32
C GLY A 266 48.17 -7.61 -26.96
N LYS A 267 49.19 -7.42 -26.13
CA LYS A 267 49.17 -6.59 -24.91
C LYS A 267 48.75 -5.17 -25.28
N ASN A 268 47.85 -4.53 -24.52
CA ASN A 268 47.85 -3.08 -24.31
C ASN A 268 47.14 -2.69 -23.01
N THR A 269 47.95 -2.16 -22.10
CA THR A 269 47.64 -1.52 -20.81
C THR A 269 46.82 -0.22 -20.94
N PRO A 270 46.07 0.19 -19.91
CA PRO A 270 45.28 1.43 -19.90
C PRO A 270 46.12 2.68 -19.56
N PRO A 271 45.79 3.88 -20.07
CA PRO A 271 46.44 5.12 -19.64
C PRO A 271 45.89 5.65 -18.31
N LYS A 272 46.81 6.17 -17.52
CA LYS A 272 46.65 6.81 -16.21
C LYS A 272 46.01 8.21 -16.32
N VAL A 273 45.15 8.49 -15.33
CA VAL A 273 45.06 9.70 -14.48
C VAL A 273 45.60 11.01 -15.05
N LEU A 274 44.73 12.04 -15.13
CA LEU A 274 45.12 13.42 -14.85
C LEU A 274 44.05 14.08 -13.97
N TYR A 275 44.51 14.53 -12.81
CA TYR A 275 43.81 15.26 -11.76
C TYR A 275 44.38 16.67 -11.78
N VAL A 276 43.58 17.71 -12.05
CA VAL A 276 43.95 19.12 -11.82
C VAL A 276 42.68 19.98 -11.89
N PRO A 277 42.64 21.15 -11.24
CA PRO A 277 42.76 21.45 -9.82
C PRO A 277 41.40 21.82 -9.19
#